data_AF-A0A7C3SYM5-F1
#
_entry.id   AF-A0A7C3SYM5-F1
#
_cell.length_a   1.000
_cell.length_b   1.000
_cell.length_c   1.000
_cell.angle_alpha   90.00
_cell.angle_beta   90.00
_cell.angle_gamma   90.00
#
_symmetry.space_group_name_H-M   'P 1'
#
loop_
_entity.id
_entity.type
_entity.pdbx_description
1 polymer ?
#
loop_
_entity_poly.entity_id
_entity_poly.type
_entity_poly.pdbx_seq_one_letter_code
_entity_poly.pdbx_strand_id
1 'polypeptide(L)'
;RRLTQVPPTVFLPPPRVGSTVLRLERVGPEPGSGDVQSFFLFLDACFSARRKMLVNALGGGRRPYGTRDAVASALRELGLHPTARAEELSPRDLRELYRLLNPPAHVG
;
A
#
# COMPACT_ATOMS: atom_id res chain seq x y z
N ARG A 1 14.75 4.80 -8.47
CA ARG A 1 15.36 3.90 -9.49
C ARG A 1 16.50 3.09 -8.90
N ARG A 2 16.73 1.86 -9.39
CA ARG A 2 17.90 1.03 -9.03
C ARG A 2 19.14 1.56 -9.73
N LEU A 3 20.25 1.77 -9.00
CA LEU A 3 21.51 2.26 -9.55
C LEU A 3 22.48 1.13 -9.87
N THR A 4 22.76 0.26 -8.89
CA THR A 4 23.70 -0.85 -9.06
C THR A 4 23.49 -1.95 -8.03
N GLN A 5 23.99 -3.15 -8.30
CA GLN A 5 24.12 -4.22 -7.33
C GLN A 5 25.53 -4.19 -6.72
N VAL A 6 25.63 -4.50 -5.43
CA VAL A 6 26.90 -4.47 -4.69
C VAL A 6 27.16 -5.88 -4.15
N PRO A 7 28.27 -6.53 -4.52
CA PRO A 7 28.58 -7.88 -4.07
C PRO A 7 28.98 -7.89 -2.58
N PRO A 8 28.76 -8.99 -1.85
CA PRO A 8 29.16 -9.10 -0.45
C PRO A 8 30.66 -8.90 -0.18
N THR A 9 31.50 -9.21 -1.16
CA THR A 9 32.97 -9.20 -1.05
C THR A 9 33.58 -7.81 -0.82
N VAL A 10 32.81 -6.73 -1.04
CA VAL A 10 33.27 -5.35 -0.78
C VAL A 10 32.87 -4.83 0.62
N PHE A 11 32.29 -5.69 1.47
CA PHE A 11 31.95 -5.38 2.86
C PHE A 11 32.83 -6.17 3.84
N LEU A 12 33.05 -5.60 5.03
CA LEU A 12 33.80 -6.27 6.11
C LEU A 12 33.01 -6.21 7.44
N PRO A 13 32.64 -7.36 8.05
CA PRO A 13 32.70 -8.70 7.48
C PRO A 13 31.71 -8.87 6.29
N PRO A 14 31.94 -9.83 5.37
CA PRO A 14 31.04 -10.05 4.24
C PRO A 14 29.64 -10.55 4.68
N PRO A 15 28.53 -9.95 4.20
CA PRO A 15 27.17 -10.43 4.49
C PRO A 15 26.80 -11.70 3.71
N ARG A 16 25.75 -12.42 4.14
CA ARG A 16 25.23 -13.63 3.45
C ARG A 16 24.33 -13.34 2.25
N VAL A 17 23.99 -12.08 2.02
CA VAL A 17 23.04 -11.63 0.99
C VAL A 17 23.65 -10.51 0.15
N GLY A 18 23.20 -10.39 -1.11
CA GLY A 18 23.61 -9.29 -1.98
C GLY A 18 22.99 -7.95 -1.57
N SER A 19 23.62 -6.86 -1.99
CA SER A 19 23.13 -5.49 -1.76
C SER A 19 22.73 -4.80 -3.06
N THR A 20 21.93 -3.74 -2.97
CA THR A 20 21.51 -2.92 -4.12
C THR A 20 21.38 -1.46 -3.70
N VAL A 21 21.93 -0.54 -4.50
CA VAL A 21 21.80 0.91 -4.27
C VAL A 21 20.56 1.43 -4.99
N LEU A 22 19.68 2.10 -4.26
CA LEU A 22 18.47 2.75 -4.78
C LEU A 22 18.61 4.28 -4.66
N ARG A 23 18.23 5.00 -5.73
CA ARG A 23 18.00 6.45 -5.68
C ARG A 23 16.52 6.72 -5.58
N LEU A 24 16.08 7.39 -4.52
CA LEU A 24 14.73 7.89 -4.37
C LEU A 24 14.75 9.40 -4.58
N GLU A 25 13.81 9.90 -5.38
CA GLU A 25 13.61 11.33 -5.61
C GLU A 25 12.27 11.70 -4.96
N ARG A 26 12.28 12.73 -4.13
CA ARG A 26 11.05 13.21 -3.48
C ARG A 26 10.18 13.88 -4.53
N VAL A 27 8.91 13.48 -4.59
CA VAL A 27 7.91 14.04 -5.50
C VAL A 27 6.77 14.62 -4.68
N GLY A 28 6.49 15.92 -4.86
CA GLY A 28 5.39 16.61 -4.20
C GLY A 28 5.66 17.07 -2.75
N PRO A 29 4.69 17.77 -2.14
CA PRO A 29 4.80 18.31 -0.79
C PRO A 29 4.78 17.20 0.28
N GLU A 30 5.21 17.53 1.50
CA GLU A 30 5.03 16.62 2.64
C GLU A 30 3.54 16.37 2.89
N PRO A 31 3.07 15.12 2.94
CA PRO A 31 1.75 14.84 3.49
C PRO A 31 1.70 15.22 4.97
N GLY A 32 0.53 15.63 5.47
CA GLY A 32 0.33 15.86 6.91
C GLY A 32 0.56 14.59 7.73
N SER A 33 1.10 14.73 8.94
CA SER A 33 1.50 13.58 9.79
C SER A 33 0.34 12.61 10.09
N GLY A 34 -0.88 13.12 10.30
CA GLY A 34 -2.08 12.30 10.54
C GLY A 34 -2.53 11.48 9.33
N ASP A 35 -2.38 12.01 8.12
CA ASP A 35 -2.74 11.31 6.88
C ASP A 35 -1.80 10.12 6.63
N VAL A 36 -0.51 10.31 6.93
CA VAL A 36 0.52 9.30 6.74
C VAL A 36 0.26 8.10 7.64
N GLN A 37 0.07 8.32 8.94
CA GLN A 37 -0.14 7.23 9.89
C GLN A 37 -1.41 6.42 9.54
N SER A 38 -2.52 7.11 9.26
CA SER A 38 -3.79 6.47 8.94
C SER A 38 -3.72 5.66 7.63
N PHE A 39 -2.98 6.18 6.63
CA PHE A 39 -2.71 5.46 5.40
C PHE A 39 -1.83 4.23 5.61
N PHE A 40 -0.80 4.29 6.46
CA PHE A 40 0.01 3.11 6.78
C PHE A 40 -0.79 2.01 7.49
N LEU A 41 -1.70 2.38 8.40
CA LEU A 41 -2.60 1.40 9.02
C LEU A 41 -3.52 0.72 7.99
N PHE A 42 -3.92 1.46 6.96
CA PHE A 42 -4.70 0.91 5.85
C PHE A 42 -3.88 -0.06 5.00
N LEU A 43 -2.62 0.29 4.70
CA LEU A 43 -1.69 -0.61 4.00
C LEU A 43 -1.47 -1.89 4.81
N ASP A 44 -1.28 -1.80 6.13
CA ASP A 44 -1.15 -2.96 7.00
C ASP A 44 -2.37 -3.89 6.91
N ALA A 45 -3.58 -3.32 6.85
CA ALA A 45 -4.80 -4.11 6.67
C ALA A 45 -4.85 -4.79 5.29
N CYS A 46 -4.49 -4.06 4.21
CA CYS A 46 -4.42 -4.61 2.85
C CYS A 46 -3.49 -5.82 2.76
N PHE A 47 -2.32 -5.73 3.41
CA PHE A 47 -1.26 -6.75 3.35
C PHE A 47 -1.28 -7.73 4.54
N SER A 48 -2.29 -7.66 5.41
CA SER A 48 -2.39 -8.48 6.63
C SER A 48 -2.46 -9.99 6.39
N ALA A 49 -2.79 -10.43 5.17
CA ALA A 49 -2.82 -11.84 4.80
C ALA A 49 -2.42 -12.04 3.33
N ARG A 50 -1.32 -12.76 3.12
CA ARG A 50 -0.77 -13.07 1.80
C ARG A 50 -1.83 -13.77 0.93
N ARG A 51 -2.03 -13.29 -0.31
CA ARG A 51 -2.95 -13.84 -1.34
C ARG A 51 -4.45 -13.66 -1.08
N LYS A 52 -4.88 -12.97 -0.01
CA LYS A 52 -6.31 -12.67 0.17
C LYS A 52 -6.74 -11.55 -0.78
N MET A 53 -7.96 -11.67 -1.31
CA MET A 53 -8.61 -10.58 -2.05
C MET A 53 -8.85 -9.39 -1.12
N LEU A 54 -8.73 -8.17 -1.65
CA LEU A 54 -8.90 -6.92 -0.88
C LEU A 54 -10.28 -6.84 -0.20
N VAL A 55 -11.34 -7.33 -0.85
CA VAL A 55 -12.68 -7.43 -0.25
C VAL A 55 -12.69 -8.25 1.06
N ASN A 56 -11.83 -9.25 1.18
CA ASN A 56 -11.70 -10.06 2.39
C ASN A 56 -10.76 -9.44 3.41
N ALA A 57 -9.66 -8.82 2.95
CA ALA A 57 -8.70 -8.16 3.82
C ALA A 57 -9.30 -6.93 4.51
N LEU A 58 -10.05 -6.11 3.76
CA LEU A 58 -10.61 -4.84 4.22
C LEU A 58 -12.07 -4.95 4.67
N GLY A 59 -12.85 -5.90 4.15
CA GLY A 59 -14.26 -6.06 4.49
C GLY A 59 -14.56 -7.07 5.60
N GLY A 60 -13.62 -7.98 5.88
CA GLY A 60 -13.77 -9.02 6.90
C GLY A 60 -12.47 -9.38 7.61
N GLY A 61 -11.47 -8.50 7.51
CA GLY A 61 -10.19 -8.64 8.19
C GLY A 61 -10.22 -8.15 9.63
N ARG A 62 -9.06 -8.20 10.30
CA ARG A 62 -8.91 -7.79 11.71
C ARG A 62 -9.10 -6.29 11.93
N ARG A 63 -8.91 -5.48 10.87
CA ARG A 63 -9.09 -4.03 10.86
C ARG A 63 -9.91 -3.66 9.62
N PRO A 64 -11.24 -3.75 9.68
CA PRO A 64 -12.07 -3.48 8.54
C PRO A 64 -12.09 -1.98 8.22
N TYR A 65 -12.09 -1.67 6.93
CA TYR A 65 -12.20 -0.30 6.38
C TYR A 65 -13.54 -0.07 5.67
N GLY A 66 -14.46 -1.02 5.81
CA GLY A 66 -15.80 -0.99 5.20
C GLY A 66 -16.43 -2.37 5.21
N THR A 67 -17.62 -2.50 4.62
CA THR A 67 -18.20 -3.82 4.31
C THR A 67 -17.50 -4.40 3.07
N ARG A 68 -17.64 -5.72 2.84
CA ARG A 68 -17.14 -6.35 1.61
C ARG A 68 -17.71 -5.68 0.36
N ASP A 69 -18.98 -5.29 0.41
CA ASP A 69 -19.66 -4.63 -0.70
C ASP A 69 -19.15 -3.20 -0.94
N ALA A 70 -18.87 -2.44 0.13
CA ALA A 70 -18.26 -1.12 0.01
C ALA A 70 -16.87 -1.21 -0.64
N VAL A 71 -16.04 -2.17 -0.21
CA VAL A 71 -14.71 -2.40 -0.81
C VAL A 71 -14.83 -2.84 -2.26
N ALA A 72 -15.77 -3.73 -2.59
CA ALA A 72 -16.01 -4.16 -3.96
C ALA A 72 -16.48 -3.00 -4.84
N SER A 73 -17.33 -2.11 -4.31
CA SER A 73 -17.79 -0.91 -5.00
C SER A 73 -16.64 0.05 -5.28
N ALA A 74 -15.82 0.35 -4.28
CA ALA A 74 -14.66 1.23 -4.43
C ALA A 74 -13.64 0.66 -5.44
N LEU A 75 -13.41 -0.65 -5.45
CA LEU A 75 -12.56 -1.29 -6.47
C LEU A 75 -13.12 -1.10 -7.88
N ARG A 76 -14.44 -1.30 -8.08
CA ARG A 76 -15.08 -1.08 -9.39
C ARG A 76 -15.01 0.38 -9.82
N GLU A 77 -15.15 1.32 -8.90
CA GLU A 77 -15.04 2.75 -9.17
C GLU A 77 -13.64 3.13 -9.68
N LEU A 78 -12.60 2.45 -9.19
CA LEU A 78 -11.23 2.59 -9.69
C LEU A 78 -10.95 1.78 -10.98
N GLY A 79 -11.95 1.10 -11.54
CA GLY A 79 -11.79 0.23 -12.71
C GLY A 79 -11.05 -1.08 -12.42
N LEU A 80 -10.97 -1.48 -11.14
CA LEU A 80 -10.29 -2.68 -10.68
C LEU A 80 -11.27 -3.84 -10.48
N HIS A 81 -10.77 -5.07 -10.59
CA HIS A 81 -11.60 -6.25 -10.38
C HIS A 81 -11.90 -6.46 -8.89
N PRO A 82 -13.13 -6.87 -8.49
CA PRO A 82 -13.47 -7.10 -7.07
C PRO A 82 -12.66 -8.20 -6.39
N THR A 83 -12.04 -9.09 -7.16
CA THR A 83 -11.15 -10.15 -6.64
C THR A 83 -9.69 -9.73 -6.58
N ALA A 84 -9.38 -8.44 -6.82
CA ALA A 84 -8.01 -7.94 -6.81
C ALA A 84 -7.35 -8.18 -5.45
N ARG A 85 -6.05 -8.48 -5.49
CA ARG A 85 -5.20 -8.61 -4.30
C ARG A 85 -4.40 -7.33 -4.08
N ALA A 86 -3.96 -7.11 -2.85
CA ALA A 86 -3.22 -5.89 -2.50
C ALA A 86 -1.95 -5.70 -3.34
N GLU A 87 -1.23 -6.79 -3.65
CA GLU A 87 -0.02 -6.76 -4.48
C GLU A 87 -0.26 -6.47 -5.98
N GLU A 88 -1.51 -6.52 -6.43
CA GLU A 88 -1.88 -6.25 -7.83
C GLU A 88 -2.14 -4.76 -8.08
N LEU A 89 -2.31 -3.96 -7.02
CA LEU A 89 -2.58 -2.52 -7.09
C LEU A 89 -1.28 -1.72 -7.11
N SER A 90 -1.26 -0.62 -7.86
CA SER A 90 -0.17 0.36 -7.77
C SER A 90 -0.27 1.18 -6.47
N PRO A 91 0.82 1.84 -6.03
CA PRO A 91 0.76 2.76 -4.89
C PRO A 91 -0.29 3.88 -5.06
N ARG A 92 -0.56 4.29 -6.31
CA ARG A 92 -1.61 5.27 -6.62
C ARG A 92 -2.99 4.67 -6.36
N ASP A 93 -3.24 3.46 -6.84
CA ASP A 93 -4.53 2.78 -6.66
C ASP A 93 -4.82 2.53 -5.17
N LEU A 94 -3.81 2.13 -4.39
CA LEU A 94 -3.95 1.96 -2.94
C LEU A 94 -4.31 3.28 -2.25
N ARG A 95 -3.72 4.40 -2.68
CA ARG A 95 -4.02 5.72 -2.13
C ARG A 95 -5.44 6.19 -2.48
N GLU A 96 -5.89 5.97 -3.71
CA GLU A 96 -7.25 6.34 -4.11
C GLU A 96 -8.29 5.41 -3.47
N LEU A 97 -8.00 4.12 -3.34
CA LEU A 97 -8.85 3.18 -2.59
C LEU A 97 -9.00 3.61 -1.12
N TYR A 98 -7.90 4.02 -0.49
CA TYR A 98 -7.94 4.57 0.88
C TYR A 98 -8.85 5.79 0.98
N ARG A 99 -8.79 6.71 0.01
CA ARG A 99 -9.62 7.92 -0.04
C ARG A 99 -11.11 7.62 -0.23
N LEU A 100 -11.45 6.67 -1.10
CA LEU A 100 -12.85 6.26 -1.30
C LEU A 100 -13.44 5.61 -0.04
N LEU A 101 -12.64 4.86 0.71
CA LEU A 101 -13.07 4.20 1.95
C LEU A 101 -12.99 5.11 3.19
N ASN A 102 -12.25 6.22 3.10
CA ASN A 102 -12.10 7.22 4.16
C ASN A 102 -12.26 8.61 3.54
N PRO A 103 -13.47 8.99 3.10
CA PRO A 103 -13.69 10.32 2.54
C PRO A 103 -13.32 11.37 3.60
N PRO A 104 -12.64 12.46 3.23
CA PRO A 104 -12.36 13.53 4.16
C PRO A 104 -13.69 14.02 4.74
N ALA A 105 -13.74 14.21 6.06
CA ALA A 105 -14.90 14.82 6.71
C ALA A 105 -15.23 16.11 5.95
N HIS A 106 -16.47 16.24 5.48
CA HIS A 106 -16.91 17.46 4.82
C HIS A 106 -16.55 18.65 5.72
N VAL A 107 -15.63 19.48 5.25
CA VAL A 107 -15.40 20.80 5.84
C VAL A 107 -16.62 21.62 5.42
N GLY A 108 -17.63 21.64 6.28
CA GLY A 108 -18.70 22.63 6.25
C GLY A 108 -18.20 23.98 6.75
#